data_AF-A0A220UCR2-F1
#
_entry.id   AF-A0A220UCR2-F1
#
_cell.length_a   1.000
_cell.length_b   1.000
_cell.length_c   1.000
_cell.angle_alpha   90.00
_cell.angle_beta   90.00
_cell.angle_gamma   90.00
#
_symmetry.space_group_name_H-M   'P 1'
#
loop_
_entity.id
_entity.type
_entity.pdbx_description
1 polymer ?
#
loop_
_entity_poly.entity_id
_entity_poly.type
_entity_poly.pdbx_seq_one_letter_code
_entity_poly.pdbx_strand_id
1 'polypeptide(L)'
;MVAEVTPRVMDESMWRGQDADQLRNAWRRGVLHDVDKILADLRTLSRELENHAEEQDSASSAGDSGGLGPGAEVGMGLGAVGLGAGFAPGLAAGFFSGDPDGDDGLGNDNGGSSPTGKQTDHTLTQEDADRIFEEYQVEDDETTMWKLTGYKRWLAEKAGVDIPDPMEVTQTEAELLDDLNPLEMKLFNDVKDQALDEVSARYGDENGDDPHPGDAPFNDDQADAFRHAYINARNARLFGDDWATDFWTGHERLEGNDPAREAMDLYNNEVGRRIAREHPFATNEKIADLVEQAVADGEMVVIDQSGNLVPSNSITPDQAGHPDPDAAPMPGHPQERQTS
;
A
#
# COMPACT_ATOMS: atom_id res chain seq x y z
N MET A 1 -20.88 1.55 23.88
CA MET A 1 -21.89 2.33 23.13
C MET A 1 -22.93 1.42 22.46
N VAL A 2 -22.56 0.46 21.60
CA VAL A 2 -23.51 -0.49 20.96
C VAL A 2 -24.36 -1.26 21.97
N ALA A 3 -23.76 -1.72 23.07
CA ALA A 3 -24.47 -2.42 24.15
C ALA A 3 -25.56 -1.57 24.82
N GLU A 4 -25.50 -0.25 24.74
CA GLU A 4 -26.50 0.67 25.32
C GLU A 4 -27.55 1.13 24.30
N VAL A 5 -27.16 1.26 23.02
CA VAL A 5 -28.03 1.76 21.95
C VAL A 5 -28.90 0.65 21.36
N THR A 6 -28.34 -0.56 21.18
CA THR A 6 -29.06 -1.70 20.59
C THR A 6 -30.33 -2.07 21.35
N PRO A 7 -30.36 -2.14 22.70
CA PRO A 7 -31.60 -2.41 23.43
C PRO A 7 -32.69 -1.36 23.18
N ARG A 8 -32.31 -0.10 22.93
CA ARG A 8 -33.26 1.00 22.67
C ARG A 8 -33.78 0.98 21.24
N VAL A 9 -32.93 0.70 20.25
CA VAL A 9 -33.35 0.54 18.85
C VAL A 9 -34.25 -0.70 18.68
N MET A 10 -33.98 -1.74 19.46
CA MET A 10 -34.75 -2.99 19.43
C MET A 10 -36.01 -2.97 20.30
N ASP A 11 -36.27 -1.89 21.04
CA ASP A 11 -37.46 -1.79 21.89
C ASP A 11 -38.72 -1.56 21.04
N GLU A 12 -39.49 -2.62 20.85
CA GLU A 12 -40.78 -2.59 20.14
C GLU A 12 -41.86 -1.82 20.89
N SER A 13 -41.68 -1.49 22.17
CA SER A 13 -42.66 -0.71 22.92
C SER A 13 -42.60 0.78 22.59
N MET A 14 -41.45 1.28 22.14
CA MET A 14 -41.24 2.70 21.85
C MET A 14 -41.68 3.12 20.44
N TRP A 15 -41.53 2.23 19.46
CA TRP A 15 -41.87 2.55 18.06
C TRP A 15 -42.24 1.28 17.27
N ARG A 16 -43.32 1.32 16.49
CA ARG A 16 -43.88 0.17 15.77
C ARG A 16 -44.29 0.56 14.35
N GLY A 17 -44.37 -0.44 13.47
CA GLY A 17 -44.80 -0.28 12.08
C GLY A 17 -43.71 -0.69 11.11
N GLN A 18 -44.07 -0.74 9.82
CA GLN A 18 -43.20 -1.22 8.75
C GLN A 18 -41.86 -0.48 8.69
N ASP A 19 -41.84 0.83 8.95
CA ASP A 19 -40.62 1.64 8.97
C ASP A 19 -39.70 1.28 10.14
N ALA A 20 -40.27 0.98 11.31
CA ALA A 20 -39.51 0.54 12.48
C ALA A 20 -38.87 -0.84 12.21
N ASP A 21 -39.57 -1.71 11.51
CA ASP A 21 -39.07 -3.04 11.14
C ASP A 21 -37.98 -2.96 10.07
N GLN A 22 -38.11 -2.05 9.10
CA GLN A 22 -37.06 -1.76 8.12
C GLN A 22 -35.80 -1.22 8.80
N LEU A 23 -35.93 -0.25 9.72
CA LEU A 23 -34.77 0.28 10.45
C LEU A 23 -34.09 -0.81 11.28
N ARG A 24 -34.84 -1.64 12.01
CA ARG A 24 -34.24 -2.73 12.80
C ARG A 24 -33.51 -3.75 11.92
N ASN A 25 -34.07 -4.06 10.76
CA ASN A 25 -33.42 -4.95 9.80
C ASN A 25 -32.15 -4.32 9.20
N ALA A 26 -32.15 -3.02 8.91
CA ALA A 26 -30.96 -2.30 8.47
C ALA A 26 -29.91 -2.21 9.60
N TRP A 27 -30.34 -1.97 10.84
CA TRP A 27 -29.48 -1.92 12.01
C TRP A 27 -28.80 -3.26 12.29
N ARG A 28 -29.54 -4.38 12.19
CA ARG A 28 -28.97 -5.72 12.41
C ARG A 28 -28.03 -6.17 11.32
N ARG A 29 -28.32 -5.82 10.06
CA ARG A 29 -27.55 -6.32 8.90
C ARG A 29 -26.38 -5.43 8.53
N GLY A 30 -26.51 -4.11 8.67
CA GLY A 30 -25.44 -3.15 8.36
C GLY A 30 -24.78 -2.66 9.64
N VAL A 31 -25.51 -1.85 10.42
CA VAL A 31 -24.88 -1.08 11.51
C VAL A 31 -24.17 -1.93 12.55
N LEU A 32 -24.74 -3.05 12.99
CA LEU A 32 -24.07 -3.92 13.97
C LEU A 32 -22.84 -4.60 13.38
N HIS A 33 -22.91 -5.06 12.14
CA HIS A 33 -21.79 -5.66 11.44
C HIS A 33 -20.65 -4.63 11.28
N ASP A 34 -20.98 -3.42 10.82
CA ASP A 34 -20.02 -2.33 10.63
C ASP A 34 -19.39 -1.91 11.96
N VAL A 35 -20.15 -1.86 13.06
CA VAL A 35 -19.56 -1.50 14.36
C VAL A 35 -18.70 -2.63 14.93
N ASP A 36 -19.08 -3.89 14.76
CA ASP A 36 -18.24 -5.01 15.19
C ASP A 36 -16.93 -5.04 14.39
N LYS A 37 -16.98 -4.72 13.09
CA LYS A 37 -15.80 -4.52 12.22
C LYS A 37 -14.94 -3.35 12.72
N ILE A 38 -15.54 -2.17 12.91
CA ILE A 38 -14.84 -0.98 13.48
C ILE A 38 -14.21 -1.29 14.85
N LEU A 39 -14.86 -2.10 15.70
CA LEU A 39 -14.28 -2.49 17.00
C LEU A 39 -13.12 -3.47 16.86
N ALA A 40 -13.12 -4.32 15.84
CA ALA A 40 -11.97 -5.15 15.50
C ALA A 40 -10.83 -4.28 14.96
N ASP A 41 -11.13 -3.35 14.05
CA ASP A 41 -10.16 -2.43 13.45
C ASP A 41 -9.55 -1.52 14.51
N LEU A 42 -10.35 -0.95 15.41
CA LEU A 42 -9.87 -0.13 16.53
C LEU A 42 -8.90 -0.90 17.44
N ARG A 43 -9.05 -2.22 17.59
CA ARG A 43 -8.11 -3.04 18.34
C ARG A 43 -6.84 -3.31 17.56
N THR A 44 -6.91 -3.46 16.25
CA THR A 44 -5.73 -3.54 15.38
C THR A 44 -4.97 -2.22 15.40
N LEU A 45 -5.67 -1.11 15.17
CA LEU A 45 -5.14 0.25 15.28
C LEU A 45 -4.53 0.57 16.63
N SER A 46 -5.18 0.15 17.72
CA SER A 46 -4.62 0.35 19.07
C SER A 46 -3.28 -0.38 19.23
N ARG A 47 -3.14 -1.59 18.66
CA ARG A 47 -1.88 -2.34 18.70
C ARG A 47 -0.82 -1.69 17.82
N GLU A 48 -1.21 -1.15 16.67
CA GLU A 48 -0.27 -0.43 15.80
C GLU A 48 0.16 0.90 16.38
N LEU A 49 -0.74 1.65 17.03
CA LEU A 49 -0.38 2.88 17.73
C LEU A 49 0.57 2.59 18.90
N GLU A 50 0.38 1.47 19.60
CA GLU A 50 1.33 0.98 20.59
C GLU A 50 2.68 0.66 19.96
N ASN A 51 2.71 -0.03 18.82
CA ASN A 51 3.96 -0.31 18.08
C ASN A 51 4.66 0.98 17.62
N HIS A 52 3.93 1.94 17.04
CA HIS A 52 4.49 3.23 16.62
C HIS A 52 5.03 4.04 17.81
N ALA A 53 4.37 3.96 18.97
CA ALA A 53 4.88 4.58 20.20
C ALA A 53 6.18 3.91 20.66
N GLU A 54 6.27 2.57 20.57
CA GLU A 54 7.50 1.83 20.87
C GLU A 54 8.64 2.14 19.87
N GLU A 55 8.31 2.34 18.59
CA GLU A 55 9.25 2.78 17.55
C GLU A 55 9.80 4.19 17.85
N GLN A 56 8.93 5.15 18.22
CA GLN A 56 9.36 6.49 18.64
C GLN A 56 10.22 6.48 19.90
N ASP A 57 9.88 5.68 20.90
CA ASP A 57 10.67 5.53 22.12
C ASP A 57 12.04 4.91 21.82
N SER A 58 12.09 3.92 20.92
CA SER A 58 13.33 3.26 20.49
C SER A 58 14.25 4.24 19.74
N ALA A 59 13.69 5.00 18.78
CA ALA A 59 14.42 6.03 18.05
C ALA A 59 14.93 7.16 18.96
N SER A 60 14.14 7.56 19.96
CA SER A 60 14.52 8.59 20.94
C SER A 60 15.61 8.12 21.90
N SER A 61 15.69 6.81 22.18
CA SER A 61 16.70 6.22 23.08
C SER A 61 18.08 6.02 22.43
N ALA A 62 18.15 5.95 21.10
CA ALA A 62 19.40 5.79 20.35
C ALA A 62 20.21 7.11 20.25
N GLY A 63 19.62 8.24 20.66
CA GLY A 63 20.19 9.58 20.58
C GLY A 63 20.51 10.26 21.92
N ASP A 64 20.77 9.53 23.01
CA ASP A 64 21.10 10.16 24.31
C ASP A 64 22.61 10.24 24.57
N SER A 65 23.25 11.26 24.00
CA SER A 65 24.32 11.97 24.71
C SER A 65 24.48 13.40 24.21
N GLY A 66 23.77 14.36 24.81
CA GLY A 66 24.15 15.76 24.63
C GLY A 66 23.15 16.85 25.01
N GLY A 67 23.11 17.21 26.29
CA GLY A 67 23.16 18.63 26.67
C GLY A 67 21.87 19.46 26.63
N LEU A 68 21.28 19.62 27.81
CA LEU A 68 20.24 20.59 28.19
C LEU A 68 20.47 22.04 27.68
N GLY A 69 19.41 22.65 27.13
CA GLY A 69 19.27 24.09 26.95
C GLY A 69 17.79 24.48 26.75
N PRO A 70 17.21 25.45 27.51
CA PRO A 70 15.76 25.63 27.58
C PRO A 70 15.22 26.71 26.61
N GLY A 71 14.04 26.45 26.05
CA GLY A 71 13.04 27.46 25.72
C GLY A 71 12.79 27.74 24.24
N ALA A 72 11.64 27.29 23.74
CA ALA A 72 10.79 28.04 22.81
C ALA A 72 9.39 27.39 22.75
N GLU A 73 8.39 28.11 23.27
CA GLU A 73 6.98 27.91 22.91
C GLU A 73 6.75 28.41 21.48
N VAL A 74 6.27 27.55 20.58
CA VAL A 74 5.43 27.85 19.40
C VAL A 74 4.77 26.50 19.07
N GLY A 75 3.46 26.28 19.06
CA GLY A 75 2.35 27.04 18.52
C GLY A 75 1.58 26.08 17.61
N MET A 76 0.50 25.47 18.13
CA MET A 76 -0.39 24.59 17.36
C MET A 76 -0.90 25.31 16.11
N GLY A 77 -0.55 24.78 14.94
CA GLY A 77 -1.08 25.20 13.64
C GLY A 77 -1.61 23.99 12.89
N LEU A 78 -2.88 23.69 13.09
CA LEU A 78 -3.68 22.79 12.25
C LEU A 78 -3.74 23.39 10.84
N GLY A 79 -3.07 22.74 9.88
CA GLY A 79 -3.15 23.03 8.46
C GLY A 79 -3.56 21.78 7.71
N ALA A 80 -4.87 21.63 7.49
CA ALA A 80 -5.42 20.65 6.57
C ALA A 80 -4.96 20.97 5.14
N VAL A 81 -4.33 20.00 4.48
CA VAL A 81 -4.08 20.02 3.04
C VAL A 81 -4.63 18.70 2.51
N GLY A 82 -5.87 18.73 2.05
CA GLY A 82 -6.44 17.64 1.29
C GLY A 82 -5.84 17.64 -0.10
N LEU A 83 -5.33 16.48 -0.51
CA LEU A 83 -4.96 16.19 -1.89
C LEU A 83 -5.54 14.82 -2.22
N GLY A 84 -6.66 14.80 -2.92
CA GLY A 84 -7.09 13.63 -3.68
C GLY A 84 -6.26 13.57 -4.96
N ALA A 85 -5.61 12.45 -5.18
CA ALA A 85 -5.05 12.07 -6.47
C ALA A 85 -5.48 10.63 -6.74
N GLY A 86 -6.40 10.48 -7.70
CA GLY A 86 -6.73 9.20 -8.30
C GLY A 86 -5.52 8.66 -9.05
N PHE A 87 -5.24 7.38 -8.85
CA PHE A 87 -4.21 6.66 -9.58
C PHE A 87 -4.81 6.22 -10.90
N ALA A 88 -4.26 6.72 -11.99
CA ALA A 88 -4.40 6.14 -13.32
C ALA A 88 -2.98 5.78 -13.79
N PRO A 89 -2.75 4.61 -14.41
CA PRO A 89 -1.45 4.28 -14.93
C PRO A 89 -1.24 5.05 -16.24
N GLY A 90 -0.11 5.77 -16.29
CA GLY A 90 0.32 6.50 -17.47
C GLY A 90 -0.34 7.86 -17.66
N LEU A 91 0.31 8.93 -17.16
CA LEU A 91 0.63 10.19 -17.87
C LEU A 91 1.07 11.31 -16.90
N ALA A 92 2.37 11.60 -16.90
CA ALA A 92 3.11 12.86 -16.71
C ALA A 92 2.57 14.05 -15.86
N ALA A 93 3.33 14.34 -14.80
CA ALA A 93 3.98 15.62 -14.39
C ALA A 93 3.21 16.97 -14.35
N GLY A 94 3.29 17.64 -13.19
CA GLY A 94 3.02 19.07 -13.03
C GLY A 94 3.30 19.64 -11.63
N PHE A 95 4.54 20.09 -11.39
CA PHE A 95 5.10 20.71 -10.18
C PHE A 95 4.39 21.98 -9.63
N PHE A 96 4.55 22.23 -8.33
CA PHE A 96 4.86 23.57 -7.79
C PHE A 96 5.97 23.51 -6.74
N SER A 97 7.05 24.25 -7.01
CA SER A 97 8.29 24.37 -6.23
C SER A 97 8.15 25.20 -4.94
N GLY A 98 9.01 24.90 -3.96
CA GLY A 98 9.26 25.74 -2.79
C GLY A 98 10.43 25.26 -1.92
N ASP A 99 11.65 25.55 -2.36
CA ASP A 99 12.94 25.46 -1.64
C ASP A 99 13.19 26.70 -0.73
N PRO A 100 14.27 26.81 0.10
CA PRO A 100 15.17 25.78 0.66
C PRO A 100 15.56 26.00 2.16
N ASP A 101 16.37 25.07 2.69
CA ASP A 101 17.52 25.21 3.64
C ASP A 101 17.45 24.12 4.75
N GLY A 102 18.43 23.24 5.01
CA GLY A 102 19.74 23.00 4.42
C GLY A 102 20.50 21.85 5.15
N ASP A 103 21.46 21.27 4.43
CA ASP A 103 22.80 20.75 4.82
C ASP A 103 23.09 20.32 6.27
N ASP A 104 23.37 19.02 6.46
CA ASP A 104 24.66 18.54 6.99
C ASP A 104 24.80 17.00 6.95
N GLY A 105 25.52 16.50 5.93
CA GLY A 105 25.86 15.09 5.81
C GLY A 105 26.99 14.65 6.76
N LEU A 106 26.97 13.39 7.21
CA LEU A 106 28.14 12.62 7.65
C LEU A 106 27.90 11.09 7.58
N GLY A 107 28.59 10.42 6.65
CA GLY A 107 29.55 9.35 6.96
C GLY A 107 29.07 7.98 7.48
N ASN A 108 28.95 7.05 6.54
CA ASN A 108 29.33 5.62 6.56
C ASN A 108 30.21 5.11 7.74
N ASP A 109 29.82 4.00 8.40
CA ASP A 109 30.59 2.72 8.45
C ASP A 109 30.04 1.67 9.46
N ASN A 110 29.74 0.48 8.90
CA ASN A 110 30.16 -0.86 9.33
C ASN A 110 29.61 -1.58 10.60
N GLY A 111 28.98 -2.73 10.35
CA GLY A 111 29.43 -4.02 10.91
C GLY A 111 28.72 -4.54 12.15
N GLY A 112 27.70 -5.39 11.95
CA GLY A 112 27.05 -6.11 13.05
C GLY A 112 26.35 -7.40 12.61
N SER A 113 27.13 -8.45 12.34
CA SER A 113 26.64 -9.80 12.10
C SER A 113 25.72 -10.28 13.22
N SER A 114 24.49 -10.66 12.87
CA SER A 114 23.53 -11.36 13.73
C SER A 114 22.86 -12.51 12.95
N PRO A 115 22.29 -13.51 13.65
CA PRO A 115 22.52 -14.91 13.35
C PRO A 115 21.58 -15.50 12.29
N THR A 116 22.17 -16.39 11.51
CA THR A 116 21.58 -17.31 10.53
C THR A 116 20.19 -17.84 10.90
N GLY A 117 19.15 -17.15 10.44
CA GLY A 117 17.89 -17.79 10.05
C GLY A 117 18.11 -18.53 8.74
N LYS A 118 17.41 -19.63 8.52
CA LYS A 118 17.46 -20.35 7.23
C LYS A 118 16.94 -19.41 6.13
N GLN A 119 17.84 -18.74 5.41
CA GLN A 119 17.56 -18.22 4.07
C GLN A 119 17.32 -19.44 3.19
N THR A 120 16.07 -19.69 2.84
CA THR A 120 15.76 -20.36 1.58
C THR A 120 16.25 -19.42 0.49
N ASP A 121 17.18 -19.91 -0.33
CA ASP A 121 17.75 -19.18 -1.47
C ASP A 121 16.62 -18.96 -2.49
N HIS A 122 15.94 -17.81 -2.39
CA HIS A 122 14.82 -17.41 -3.25
C HIS A 122 15.28 -16.53 -4.41
N THR A 123 16.59 -16.41 -4.65
CA THR A 123 17.11 -15.65 -5.79
C THR A 123 16.61 -16.25 -7.10
N LEU A 124 15.94 -15.42 -7.89
CA LEU A 124 15.39 -15.81 -9.18
C LEU A 124 16.49 -15.99 -10.22
N THR A 125 16.30 -16.97 -11.09
CA THR A 125 17.04 -17.10 -12.34
C THR A 125 16.28 -16.40 -13.47
N GLN A 126 16.95 -16.20 -14.62
CA GLN A 126 16.25 -15.72 -15.81
C GLN A 126 15.13 -16.68 -16.26
N GLU A 127 15.31 -18.00 -16.10
CA GLU A 127 14.26 -18.98 -16.41
C GLU A 127 13.03 -18.82 -15.49
N ASP A 128 13.22 -18.32 -14.27
CA ASP A 128 12.12 -17.97 -13.37
C ASP A 128 11.41 -16.69 -13.81
N ALA A 129 12.16 -15.66 -14.22
CA ALA A 129 11.58 -14.42 -14.77
C ALA A 129 10.77 -14.67 -16.05
N ASP A 130 11.28 -15.51 -16.96
CA ASP A 130 10.57 -15.93 -18.18
C ASP A 130 9.27 -16.69 -17.83
N ARG A 131 9.31 -17.55 -16.81
CA ARG A 131 8.12 -18.23 -16.30
C ARG A 131 7.13 -17.24 -15.68
N ILE A 132 7.60 -16.29 -14.88
CA ILE A 132 6.76 -15.26 -14.26
C ILE A 132 5.99 -14.48 -15.34
N PHE A 133 6.69 -14.05 -16.39
CA PHE A 133 6.07 -13.37 -17.54
C PHE A 133 4.91 -14.17 -18.15
N GLU A 134 5.05 -15.50 -18.28
CA GLU A 134 3.99 -16.36 -18.82
C GLU A 134 2.85 -16.65 -17.84
N GLU A 135 3.13 -16.71 -16.53
CA GLU A 135 2.17 -17.20 -15.52
C GLU A 135 1.38 -16.09 -14.82
N TYR A 136 1.96 -14.88 -14.71
CA TYR A 136 1.37 -13.72 -14.06
C TYR A 136 0.70 -12.82 -15.11
N GLN A 137 -0.39 -13.34 -15.67
CA GLN A 137 -1.23 -12.62 -16.62
C GLN A 137 -2.68 -12.77 -16.17
N VAL A 138 -3.47 -11.70 -16.20
CA VAL A 138 -4.85 -11.67 -15.70
C VAL A 138 -5.81 -11.15 -16.75
N GLU A 139 -7.06 -11.62 -16.71
CA GLU A 139 -8.08 -11.15 -17.66
C GLU A 139 -8.48 -9.71 -17.33
N ASP A 140 -8.59 -8.83 -18.33
CA ASP A 140 -9.07 -7.45 -18.14
C ASP A 140 -10.39 -7.37 -17.35
N ASP A 141 -10.56 -6.27 -16.60
CA ASP A 141 -11.75 -5.87 -15.87
C ASP A 141 -12.25 -4.51 -16.37
N GLU A 142 -13.56 -4.28 -16.28
CA GLU A 142 -14.15 -3.01 -16.71
C GLU A 142 -13.73 -1.87 -15.77
N THR A 143 -13.36 -0.70 -16.31
CA THR A 143 -13.08 0.48 -15.47
C THR A 143 -14.34 1.27 -15.13
N THR A 144 -14.34 1.90 -13.97
CA THR A 144 -15.42 2.74 -13.46
C THR A 144 -14.88 3.92 -12.66
N MET A 145 -15.65 5.02 -12.63
CA MET A 145 -15.32 6.19 -11.82
C MET A 145 -15.86 5.99 -10.41
N TRP A 146 -15.04 5.43 -9.53
CA TRP A 146 -15.39 5.23 -8.14
C TRP A 146 -15.37 6.54 -7.36
N LYS A 147 -16.28 6.65 -6.38
CA LYS A 147 -16.32 7.75 -5.42
C LYS A 147 -17.05 7.31 -4.17
N LEU A 148 -16.61 7.77 -3.01
CA LEU A 148 -17.31 7.51 -1.76
C LEU A 148 -18.68 8.21 -1.76
N THR A 149 -19.77 7.44 -1.61
CA THR A 149 -21.15 7.96 -1.61
C THR A 149 -21.96 7.57 -0.35
N GLY A 150 -23.17 8.14 -0.25
CA GLY A 150 -24.18 7.71 0.71
C GLY A 150 -23.79 7.89 2.18
N TYR A 151 -24.15 6.90 3.00
CA TYR A 151 -23.95 6.95 4.44
C TYR A 151 -22.46 6.85 4.83
N LYS A 152 -21.63 6.17 4.03
CA LYS A 152 -20.19 6.06 4.26
C LYS A 152 -19.50 7.40 4.10
N ARG A 153 -19.84 8.15 3.04
CA ARG A 153 -19.41 9.54 2.88
C ARG A 153 -19.80 10.39 4.07
N TRP A 154 -21.06 10.32 4.49
CA TRP A 154 -21.53 11.05 5.68
C TRP A 154 -20.76 10.69 6.96
N LEU A 155 -20.42 9.42 7.16
CA LEU A 155 -19.60 8.98 8.30
C LEU A 155 -18.17 9.51 8.21
N ALA A 156 -17.54 9.47 7.02
CA ALA A 156 -16.21 10.04 6.81
C ALA A 156 -16.17 11.55 7.12
N GLU A 157 -17.16 12.31 6.61
CA GLU A 157 -17.33 13.74 6.91
C GLU A 157 -17.48 14.00 8.42
N LYS A 158 -18.15 13.09 9.15
CA LYS A 158 -18.33 13.21 10.61
C LYS A 158 -17.10 12.80 11.41
N ALA A 159 -16.34 11.83 10.92
CA ALA A 159 -15.09 11.38 11.53
C ALA A 159 -13.92 12.33 11.25
N GLY A 160 -14.10 13.30 10.34
CA GLY A 160 -13.01 14.17 9.89
C GLY A 160 -11.96 13.41 9.07
N VAL A 161 -12.37 12.32 8.43
CA VAL A 161 -11.53 11.54 7.51
C VAL A 161 -11.59 12.21 6.15
N ASP A 162 -10.43 12.41 5.53
CA ASP A 162 -10.35 12.97 4.18
C ASP A 162 -11.03 12.04 3.19
N ILE A 163 -11.87 12.64 2.35
CA ILE A 163 -12.65 11.92 1.36
C ILE A 163 -11.86 11.95 0.07
N PRO A 164 -11.49 10.78 -0.49
CA PRO A 164 -10.77 10.75 -1.75
C PRO A 164 -11.63 11.39 -2.86
N ASP A 165 -10.94 12.09 -3.76
CA ASP A 165 -11.56 12.58 -4.99
C ASP A 165 -12.02 11.39 -5.85
N PRO A 166 -13.01 11.58 -6.74
CA PRO A 166 -13.41 10.54 -7.67
C PRO A 166 -12.19 10.05 -8.48
N MET A 167 -12.04 8.74 -8.57
CA MET A 167 -10.92 8.11 -9.27
C MET A 167 -11.40 6.99 -10.19
N GLU A 168 -10.73 6.86 -11.32
CA GLU A 168 -10.93 5.74 -12.23
C GLU A 168 -10.20 4.52 -11.65
N VAL A 169 -10.93 3.42 -11.51
CA VAL A 169 -10.46 2.14 -10.96
C VAL A 169 -11.17 1.01 -11.69
N THR A 170 -10.69 -0.21 -11.57
CA THR A 170 -11.44 -1.40 -12.04
C THR A 170 -12.73 -1.62 -11.25
N GLN A 171 -13.67 -2.34 -11.82
CA GLN A 171 -14.94 -2.74 -11.20
C GLN A 171 -14.67 -3.53 -9.91
N THR A 172 -13.69 -4.43 -9.93
CA THR A 172 -13.26 -5.20 -8.75
C THR A 172 -12.72 -4.30 -7.64
N GLU A 173 -11.82 -3.36 -7.96
CA GLU A 173 -11.33 -2.38 -6.98
C GLU A 173 -12.48 -1.54 -6.39
N ALA A 174 -13.40 -1.06 -7.22
CA ALA A 174 -14.55 -0.27 -6.79
C ALA A 174 -15.42 -1.03 -5.77
N GLU A 175 -15.67 -2.32 -6.00
CA GLU A 175 -16.44 -3.18 -5.09
C GLU A 175 -15.72 -3.37 -3.75
N LEU A 176 -14.41 -3.61 -3.77
CA LEU A 176 -13.60 -3.79 -2.55
C LEU A 176 -13.46 -2.49 -1.74
N LEU A 177 -13.30 -1.34 -2.41
CA LEU A 177 -13.31 -0.02 -1.77
C LEU A 177 -14.68 0.30 -1.17
N ASP A 178 -15.75 -0.11 -1.84
CA ASP A 178 -17.13 0.03 -1.35
C ASP A 178 -17.43 -0.85 -0.13
N ASP A 179 -16.57 -1.80 0.24
CA ASP A 179 -16.67 -2.62 1.45
C ASP A 179 -15.85 -2.09 2.64
N LEU A 180 -14.90 -1.18 2.39
CA LEU A 180 -14.15 -0.53 3.46
C LEU A 180 -15.03 0.46 4.25
N ASN A 181 -14.86 0.48 5.57
CA ASN A 181 -15.40 1.54 6.40
C ASN A 181 -14.46 2.78 6.38
N PRO A 182 -14.89 3.96 6.87
CA PRO A 182 -14.08 5.16 6.78
C PRO A 182 -12.70 5.08 7.45
N LEU A 183 -12.54 4.29 8.52
CA LEU A 183 -11.23 4.10 9.16
C LEU A 183 -10.33 3.21 8.31
N GLU A 184 -10.87 2.12 7.76
CA GLU A 184 -10.15 1.25 6.83
C GLU A 184 -9.74 2.00 5.55
N MET A 185 -10.62 2.84 5.02
CA MET A 185 -10.32 3.71 3.88
C MET A 185 -9.16 4.67 4.20
N LYS A 186 -9.15 5.25 5.40
CA LYS A 186 -8.02 6.08 5.85
C LYS A 186 -6.73 5.26 5.88
N LEU A 187 -6.76 4.06 6.46
CA LEU A 187 -5.58 3.20 6.55
C LEU A 187 -5.06 2.77 5.18
N PHE A 188 -5.96 2.44 4.26
CA PHE A 188 -5.61 2.11 2.89
C PHE A 188 -4.88 3.27 2.21
N ASN A 189 -5.38 4.51 2.34
CA ASN A 189 -4.71 5.69 1.81
C ASN A 189 -3.38 5.98 2.53
N ASP A 190 -3.34 5.88 3.87
CA ASP A 190 -2.11 6.07 4.65
C ASP A 190 -1.02 5.08 4.21
N VAL A 191 -1.36 3.84 3.86
CA VAL A 191 -0.39 2.84 3.35
C VAL A 191 0.18 3.26 2.00
N LYS A 192 -0.65 3.82 1.12
CA LYS A 192 -0.20 4.31 -0.19
C LYS A 192 0.76 5.49 -0.04
N ASP A 193 0.42 6.43 0.83
CA ASP A 193 1.29 7.59 1.13
C ASP A 193 2.61 7.12 1.75
N GLN A 194 2.57 6.23 2.74
CA GLN A 194 3.76 5.67 3.37
C GLN A 194 4.66 4.91 2.40
N ALA A 195 4.09 4.23 1.41
CA ALA A 195 4.88 3.54 0.41
C ALA A 195 5.64 4.51 -0.51
N LEU A 196 5.03 5.65 -0.87
CA LEU A 196 5.72 6.71 -1.60
C LEU A 196 6.84 7.30 -0.76
N ASP A 197 6.59 7.59 0.53
CA ASP A 197 7.60 8.10 1.45
C ASP A 197 8.79 7.13 1.58
N GLU A 198 8.53 5.83 1.74
CA GLU A 198 9.58 4.80 1.85
C GLU A 198 10.38 4.63 0.55
N VAL A 199 9.71 4.68 -0.61
CA VAL A 199 10.39 4.65 -1.92
C VAL A 199 11.31 5.85 -2.07
N SER A 200 10.80 7.07 -1.84
CA SER A 200 11.60 8.30 -1.91
C SER A 200 12.78 8.27 -0.93
N ALA A 201 12.60 7.73 0.27
CA ALA A 201 13.66 7.66 1.27
C ALA A 201 14.77 6.65 0.90
N ARG A 202 14.43 5.54 0.22
CA ARG A 202 15.37 4.43 -0.06
C ARG A 202 15.99 4.51 -1.46
N TYR A 203 15.20 4.95 -2.44
CA TYR A 203 15.57 4.96 -3.86
C TYR A 203 15.67 6.38 -4.44
N GLY A 204 15.18 7.40 -3.74
CA GLY A 204 15.25 8.78 -4.19
C GLY A 204 16.66 9.38 -4.12
N ASP A 205 16.84 10.47 -4.85
CA ASP A 205 18.01 11.34 -4.79
C ASP A 205 18.04 12.16 -3.48
N GLU A 206 18.93 13.16 -3.39
CA GLU A 206 19.02 14.02 -2.21
C GLU A 206 17.74 14.82 -1.90
N ASN A 207 16.83 14.95 -2.87
CA ASN A 207 15.53 15.61 -2.73
C ASN A 207 14.38 14.61 -2.56
N GLY A 208 14.67 13.30 -2.59
CA GLY A 208 13.67 12.23 -2.62
C GLY A 208 12.99 12.05 -3.99
N ASP A 209 13.50 12.70 -5.03
CA ASP A 209 13.05 12.55 -6.41
C ASP A 209 13.70 11.30 -7.03
N ASP A 210 13.07 10.71 -8.05
CA ASP A 210 13.70 9.59 -8.77
C ASP A 210 15.03 10.04 -9.41
N PRO A 211 16.17 9.42 -9.05
CA PRO A 211 17.45 9.75 -9.66
C PRO A 211 17.55 9.35 -11.14
N HIS A 212 16.60 8.56 -11.67
CA HIS A 212 16.60 8.09 -13.05
C HIS A 212 15.85 9.05 -13.99
N PRO A 213 16.45 9.45 -15.12
CA PRO A 213 15.77 10.27 -16.11
C PRO A 213 14.78 9.44 -16.93
N GLY A 214 13.48 9.71 -16.80
CA GLY A 214 12.42 9.03 -17.55
C GLY A 214 11.08 9.78 -17.55
N ASP A 215 10.13 9.28 -18.36
CA ASP A 215 8.76 9.83 -18.44
C ASP A 215 7.85 9.28 -17.31
N ALA A 216 8.33 8.30 -16.55
CA ALA A 216 7.64 7.65 -15.44
C ALA A 216 8.64 7.37 -14.29
N PRO A 217 8.83 8.32 -13.36
CA PRO A 217 9.76 8.16 -12.26
C PRO A 217 9.34 7.02 -11.32
N PHE A 218 10.30 6.20 -10.89
CA PHE A 218 10.13 5.01 -10.03
C PHE A 218 9.22 3.92 -10.60
N ASN A 219 9.10 3.83 -11.93
CA ASN A 219 8.33 2.78 -12.59
C ASN A 219 9.24 1.77 -13.27
N ASP A 220 8.79 0.51 -13.31
CA ASP A 220 9.41 -0.61 -14.03
C ASP A 220 10.79 -1.05 -13.48
N ASP A 221 11.25 -0.45 -12.38
CA ASP A 221 12.58 -0.63 -11.79
C ASP A 221 12.53 -1.22 -10.36
N GLN A 222 13.68 -1.20 -9.67
CA GLN A 222 13.79 -1.69 -8.29
C GLN A 222 12.95 -0.91 -7.28
N ALA A 223 12.77 0.40 -7.50
CA ALA A 223 11.96 1.24 -6.64
C ALA A 223 10.47 0.87 -6.80
N ASP A 224 10.06 0.56 -8.03
CA ASP A 224 8.72 0.09 -8.34
C ASP A 224 8.42 -1.26 -7.70
N ALA A 225 9.34 -2.22 -7.87
CA ALA A 225 9.26 -3.54 -7.26
C ALA A 225 9.13 -3.45 -5.73
N PHE A 226 9.94 -2.58 -5.09
CA PHE A 226 9.82 -2.27 -3.67
C PHE A 226 8.43 -1.72 -3.33
N ARG A 227 7.94 -0.73 -4.08
CA ARG A 227 6.66 -0.05 -3.83
C ARG A 227 5.51 -1.06 -3.84
N HIS A 228 5.43 -1.88 -4.89
CA HIS A 228 4.41 -2.90 -5.07
C HIS A 228 4.42 -3.94 -3.94
N ALA A 229 5.61 -4.48 -3.63
CA ALA A 229 5.77 -5.45 -2.56
C ALA A 229 5.46 -4.86 -1.16
N TYR A 230 5.92 -3.63 -0.86
CA TYR A 230 5.66 -3.00 0.43
C TYR A 230 4.17 -2.70 0.64
N ILE A 231 3.51 -2.10 -0.36
CA ILE A 231 2.07 -1.85 -0.31
C ILE A 231 1.30 -3.15 -0.11
N ASN A 232 1.66 -4.22 -0.82
CA ASN A 232 0.99 -5.52 -0.67
C ASN A 232 1.23 -6.16 0.69
N ALA A 233 2.46 -6.09 1.21
CA ALA A 233 2.77 -6.58 2.55
C ALA A 233 1.93 -5.87 3.62
N ARG A 234 1.80 -4.55 3.51
CA ARG A 234 1.01 -3.72 4.45
C ARG A 234 -0.48 -4.01 4.33
N ASN A 235 -1.02 -4.07 3.11
CA ASN A 235 -2.43 -4.39 2.87
C ASN A 235 -2.78 -5.81 3.37
N ALA A 236 -1.91 -6.80 3.16
CA ALA A 236 -2.14 -8.16 3.66
C ALA A 236 -2.18 -8.21 5.20
N ARG A 237 -1.36 -7.41 5.90
CA ARG A 237 -1.39 -7.32 7.38
C ARG A 237 -2.66 -6.63 7.90
N LEU A 238 -3.15 -5.62 7.20
CA LEU A 238 -4.30 -4.80 7.62
C LEU A 238 -5.64 -5.42 7.27
N PHE A 239 -5.79 -5.86 6.02
CA PHE A 239 -7.07 -6.27 5.43
C PHE A 239 -7.14 -7.79 5.16
N GLY A 240 -6.01 -8.49 5.29
CA GLY A 240 -5.89 -9.91 5.03
C GLY A 240 -5.34 -10.22 3.64
N ASP A 241 -4.76 -11.42 3.51
CA ASP A 241 -4.11 -11.91 2.30
C ASP A 241 -5.06 -11.96 1.10
N ASP A 242 -6.28 -12.48 1.30
CA ASP A 242 -7.31 -12.58 0.26
C ASP A 242 -7.72 -11.20 -0.25
N TRP A 243 -7.94 -10.23 0.65
CA TRP A 243 -8.33 -8.88 0.26
C TRP A 243 -7.22 -8.18 -0.53
N ALA A 244 -5.97 -8.32 -0.08
CA ALA A 244 -4.81 -7.73 -0.79
C ALA A 244 -4.62 -8.37 -2.17
N THR A 245 -4.76 -9.70 -2.26
CA THR A 245 -4.72 -10.46 -3.53
C THR A 245 -5.80 -9.93 -4.48
N ASP A 246 -7.06 -9.90 -4.06
CA ASP A 246 -8.18 -9.51 -4.93
C ASP A 246 -8.08 -8.03 -5.36
N PHE A 247 -7.69 -7.14 -4.45
CA PHE A 247 -7.56 -5.71 -4.75
C PHE A 247 -6.42 -5.44 -5.73
N TRP A 248 -5.22 -5.94 -5.44
CA TRP A 248 -4.05 -5.64 -6.27
C TRP A 248 -4.03 -6.46 -7.55
N THR A 249 -4.62 -7.65 -7.58
CA THR A 249 -4.94 -8.32 -8.85
C THR A 249 -5.88 -7.45 -9.66
N GLY A 250 -6.98 -6.97 -9.07
CA GLY A 250 -7.92 -6.06 -9.72
C GLY A 250 -7.24 -4.81 -10.30
N HIS A 251 -6.31 -4.22 -9.56
CA HIS A 251 -5.52 -3.06 -9.99
C HIS A 251 -4.78 -3.29 -11.32
N GLU A 252 -4.27 -4.51 -11.55
CA GLU A 252 -3.53 -4.82 -12.77
C GLU A 252 -4.42 -5.22 -13.96
N ARG A 253 -5.72 -5.49 -13.75
CA ARG A 253 -6.67 -5.94 -14.79
C ARG A 253 -7.14 -4.81 -15.72
N LEU A 254 -6.29 -3.84 -16.01
CA LEU A 254 -6.66 -2.70 -16.85
C LEU A 254 -6.66 -3.09 -18.34
N GLU A 255 -7.66 -2.61 -19.09
CA GLU A 255 -7.75 -2.91 -20.52
C GLU A 255 -6.50 -2.42 -21.25
N GLY A 256 -5.80 -3.35 -21.90
CA GLY A 256 -4.57 -3.06 -22.64
C GLY A 256 -3.36 -2.73 -21.76
N ASN A 257 -3.35 -3.21 -20.49
CA ASN A 257 -2.14 -3.17 -19.68
C ASN A 257 -1.00 -3.90 -20.40
N ASP A 258 0.22 -3.41 -20.21
CA ASP A 258 1.38 -4.03 -20.82
C ASP A 258 1.68 -5.38 -20.11
N PRO A 259 1.86 -6.49 -20.86
CA PRO A 259 2.01 -7.81 -20.25
C PRO A 259 3.28 -7.95 -19.39
N ALA A 260 4.35 -7.22 -19.70
CA ALA A 260 5.56 -7.27 -18.90
C ALA A 260 5.39 -6.51 -17.59
N ARG A 261 4.75 -5.33 -17.63
CA ARG A 261 4.41 -4.57 -16.43
C ARG A 261 3.42 -5.33 -15.54
N GLU A 262 2.34 -5.85 -16.12
CA GLU A 262 1.34 -6.64 -15.40
C GLU A 262 1.98 -7.83 -14.66
N ALA A 263 2.84 -8.60 -15.34
CA ALA A 263 3.51 -9.73 -14.72
C ALA A 263 4.47 -9.32 -13.60
N MET A 264 5.21 -8.23 -13.80
CA MET A 264 6.13 -7.68 -12.80
C MET A 264 5.35 -7.28 -11.54
N ASP A 265 4.30 -6.49 -11.71
CA ASP A 265 3.51 -5.94 -10.61
C ASP A 265 2.80 -7.05 -9.83
N LEU A 266 2.11 -7.98 -10.50
CA LEU A 266 1.44 -9.11 -9.85
C LEU A 266 2.43 -9.99 -9.06
N TYR A 267 3.60 -10.31 -9.64
CA TYR A 267 4.59 -11.13 -8.94
C TYR A 267 5.18 -10.40 -7.74
N ASN A 268 5.57 -9.13 -7.89
CA ASN A 268 6.13 -8.34 -6.80
C ASN A 268 5.09 -8.11 -5.68
N ASN A 269 3.82 -7.96 -6.04
CA ASN A 269 2.69 -7.94 -5.10
C ASN A 269 2.64 -9.25 -4.26
N GLU A 270 2.76 -10.42 -4.91
CA GLU A 270 2.81 -11.72 -4.22
C GLU A 270 4.00 -11.86 -3.26
N VAL A 271 5.19 -11.41 -3.68
CA VAL A 271 6.37 -11.41 -2.82
C VAL A 271 6.12 -10.59 -1.54
N GLY A 272 5.49 -9.41 -1.68
CA GLY A 272 5.06 -8.59 -0.54
C GLY A 272 4.15 -9.34 0.43
N ARG A 273 3.11 -10.00 -0.10
CA ARG A 273 2.18 -10.81 0.71
C ARG A 273 2.89 -11.97 1.41
N ARG A 274 3.85 -12.62 0.74
CA ARG A 274 4.70 -13.66 1.35
C ARG A 274 5.51 -13.12 2.52
N ILE A 275 6.19 -11.99 2.35
CA ILE A 275 6.98 -11.34 3.42
C ILE A 275 6.08 -11.05 4.63
N ALA A 276 4.88 -10.51 4.43
CA ALA A 276 3.93 -10.27 5.51
C ALA A 276 3.54 -11.56 6.27
N ARG A 277 3.31 -12.66 5.54
CA ARG A 277 2.95 -13.97 6.11
C ARG A 277 4.08 -14.60 6.91
N GLU A 278 5.31 -14.48 6.43
CA GLU A 278 6.52 -14.98 7.10
C GLU A 278 6.90 -14.14 8.32
N HIS A 279 6.50 -12.88 8.35
CA HIS A 279 6.83 -11.90 9.39
C HIS A 279 5.60 -11.20 10.01
N PRO A 280 4.66 -11.94 10.61
CA PRO A 280 3.36 -11.40 11.04
C PRO A 280 3.43 -10.36 12.18
N PHE A 281 4.58 -10.23 12.83
CA PHE A 281 4.80 -9.28 13.95
C PHE A 281 5.93 -8.28 13.66
N ALA A 282 6.43 -8.21 12.42
CA ALA A 282 7.40 -7.18 12.07
C ALA A 282 6.76 -5.78 12.14
N THR A 283 7.55 -4.78 12.52
CA THR A 283 7.17 -3.36 12.40
C THR A 283 7.08 -2.96 10.93
N ASN A 284 6.55 -1.78 10.65
CA ASN A 284 6.43 -1.32 9.27
C ASN A 284 7.80 -1.05 8.64
N GLU A 285 8.72 -0.45 9.40
CA GLU A 285 10.11 -0.25 9.01
C GLU A 285 10.79 -1.60 8.76
N LYS A 286 10.50 -2.60 9.62
CA LYS A 286 11.09 -3.92 9.44
C LYS A 286 10.54 -4.63 8.20
N ILE A 287 9.26 -4.42 7.85
CA ILE A 287 8.69 -4.90 6.59
C ILE A 287 9.37 -4.19 5.41
N ALA A 288 9.55 -2.87 5.45
CA ALA A 288 10.26 -2.13 4.42
C ALA A 288 11.70 -2.66 4.25
N ASP A 289 12.46 -2.88 5.33
CA ASP A 289 13.80 -3.46 5.26
C ASP A 289 13.81 -4.88 4.65
N LEU A 290 12.80 -5.70 4.92
CA LEU A 290 12.69 -7.05 4.35
C LEU A 290 12.36 -7.00 2.86
N VAL A 291 11.52 -6.06 2.45
CA VAL A 291 11.17 -5.82 1.05
C VAL A 291 12.39 -5.32 0.28
N GLU A 292 13.12 -4.34 0.80
CA GLU A 292 14.37 -3.84 0.21
C GLU A 292 15.41 -4.97 0.09
N GLN A 293 15.53 -5.82 1.11
CA GLN A 293 16.42 -6.98 1.05
C GLN A 293 15.99 -7.96 -0.05
N ALA A 294 14.69 -8.24 -0.21
CA ALA A 294 14.19 -9.12 -1.26
C ALA A 294 14.45 -8.56 -2.67
N VAL A 295 14.37 -7.23 -2.85
CA VAL A 295 14.79 -6.56 -4.09
C VAL A 295 16.29 -6.78 -4.32
N ALA A 296 17.13 -6.55 -3.31
CA ALA A 296 18.59 -6.69 -3.43
C ALA A 296 19.05 -8.14 -3.66
N ASP A 297 18.34 -9.12 -3.09
CA ASP A 297 18.65 -10.55 -3.20
C ASP A 297 18.14 -11.17 -4.50
N GLY A 298 17.43 -10.40 -5.35
CA GLY A 298 16.92 -10.90 -6.63
C GLY A 298 15.70 -11.79 -6.49
N GLU A 299 14.93 -11.65 -5.42
CA GLU A 299 13.68 -12.40 -5.21
C GLU A 299 12.50 -11.81 -6.01
N MET A 300 12.69 -10.61 -6.57
CA MET A 300 11.73 -9.83 -7.34
C MET A 300 12.13 -9.74 -8.82
N VAL A 301 11.21 -9.26 -9.66
CA VAL A 301 11.48 -8.98 -11.07
C VAL A 301 11.35 -7.49 -11.34
N VAL A 302 12.08 -7.02 -12.34
CA VAL A 302 12.06 -5.65 -12.90
C VAL A 302 12.15 -5.74 -14.42
N ILE A 303 12.01 -4.62 -15.13
CA ILE A 303 12.08 -4.58 -16.59
C ILE A 303 13.41 -4.00 -17.05
N ASP A 304 14.11 -4.72 -17.92
CA ASP A 304 15.36 -4.23 -18.50
C ASP A 304 15.14 -3.24 -19.67
N GLN A 305 16.21 -2.60 -20.14
CA GLN A 305 16.18 -1.71 -21.32
C GLN A 305 15.67 -2.35 -22.61
N SER A 306 15.56 -3.68 -22.66
CA SER A 306 15.02 -4.41 -23.82
C SER A 306 13.54 -4.75 -23.65
N GLY A 307 12.90 -4.32 -22.55
CA GLY A 307 11.50 -4.56 -22.25
C GLY A 307 11.20 -5.95 -21.69
N ASN A 308 12.21 -6.69 -21.21
CA ASN A 308 12.02 -8.05 -20.68
C ASN A 308 12.05 -8.06 -19.15
N LEU A 309 11.30 -8.97 -18.54
CA LEU A 309 11.43 -9.28 -17.11
C LEU A 309 12.78 -9.90 -16.83
N VAL A 310 13.47 -9.39 -15.81
CA VAL A 310 14.73 -9.92 -15.30
C VAL A 310 14.71 -9.90 -13.77
N PRO A 311 15.48 -10.77 -13.09
CA PRO A 311 15.63 -10.68 -11.63
C PRO A 311 16.12 -9.30 -11.20
N SER A 312 15.59 -8.76 -10.10
CA SER A 312 15.82 -7.39 -9.63
C SER A 312 17.29 -7.05 -9.34
N ASN A 313 18.12 -8.07 -9.07
CA ASN A 313 19.56 -7.93 -8.82
C ASN A 313 20.44 -8.23 -10.04
N SER A 314 19.84 -8.54 -11.20
CA SER A 314 20.58 -8.84 -12.44
C SER A 314 20.99 -7.58 -13.21
N ILE A 315 20.32 -6.47 -12.92
CA ILE A 315 20.57 -5.16 -13.50
C ILE A 315 20.72 -4.12 -12.40
N THR A 316 21.38 -3.02 -12.73
CA THR A 316 21.40 -1.80 -11.91
C THR A 316 20.21 -0.91 -12.26
N PRO A 317 19.79 0.01 -11.37
CA PRO A 317 18.68 0.92 -11.65
C PRO A 317 18.83 1.75 -12.95
N ASP A 318 20.05 2.15 -13.34
CA ASP A 318 20.29 2.85 -14.62
C ASP A 318 20.15 1.96 -15.88
N GLN A 319 19.98 0.65 -15.66
CA GLN A 319 19.75 -0.36 -16.70
C GLN A 319 18.31 -0.84 -16.73
N ALA A 320 17.45 -0.33 -15.85
CA ALA A 320 16.01 -0.52 -15.96
C ALA A 320 15.50 0.16 -17.23
N GLY A 321 14.39 -0.34 -17.76
CA GLY A 321 13.77 0.13 -18.98
C GLY A 321 12.28 0.27 -18.84
N HIS A 322 11.61 0.34 -19.98
CA HIS A 322 10.17 0.28 -20.07
C HIS A 322 9.78 -0.93 -20.92
N PRO A 323 8.57 -1.46 -20.72
CA PRO A 323 8.05 -2.48 -21.61
C PRO A 323 8.05 -2.09 -23.09
N ASP A 324 8.01 -3.09 -23.96
CA ASP A 324 7.83 -2.89 -25.40
C ASP A 324 6.42 -2.34 -25.68
N PRO A 325 6.27 -1.07 -26.13
CA PRO A 325 4.96 -0.47 -26.34
C PRO A 325 4.14 -1.14 -27.45
N ASP A 326 4.78 -1.97 -28.29
CA ASP A 326 4.13 -2.75 -29.34
C ASP A 326 3.94 -4.24 -28.96
N ALA A 327 4.14 -4.60 -27.68
CA ALA A 327 3.94 -5.95 -27.19
C ALA A 327 2.50 -6.44 -27.46
N ALA A 328 2.39 -7.68 -27.95
CA ALA A 328 1.08 -8.29 -28.13
C ALA A 328 0.48 -8.65 -26.76
N PRO A 329 -0.82 -8.44 -26.54
CA PRO A 329 -1.49 -8.87 -25.31
C PRO A 329 -1.32 -10.37 -25.09
N MET A 330 -1.11 -10.76 -23.83
CA MET A 330 -1.01 -12.15 -23.43
C MET A 330 -2.36 -12.68 -22.93
N PRO A 331 -2.66 -13.99 -23.06
CA PRO A 331 -3.89 -14.55 -22.52
C PRO A 331 -3.88 -14.51 -20.99
N GLY A 332 -4.75 -13.68 -20.42
CA GLY A 332 -4.94 -13.59 -18.98
C GLY A 332 -5.58 -14.83 -18.35
N HIS A 333 -5.40 -14.97 -17.04
CA HIS A 333 -6.08 -15.93 -16.18
C HIS A 333 -7.14 -15.24 -15.30
N PRO A 334 -8.18 -15.95 -14.83
CA PRO A 334 -9.21 -15.34 -13.97
C PRO A 334 -8.71 -14.81 -12.62
N GLN A 335 -7.54 -15.27 -12.17
CA GLN A 335 -6.88 -14.90 -10.92
C GLN A 335 -5.36 -14.94 -11.13
N GLU A 336 -4.63 -14.14 -10.35
CA GLU A 336 -3.17 -14.28 -10.27
C GLU A 336 -2.81 -15.69 -9.74
N ARG A 337 -1.78 -16.32 -10.31
CA ARG A 337 -1.36 -17.65 -9.87
C ARG A 337 -0.54 -17.52 -8.59
N GLN A 338 -1.10 -17.96 -7.46
CA GLN A 338 -0.34 -18.09 -6.21
C GLN A 338 0.70 -19.21 -6.34
N THR A 339 1.98 -18.87 -6.29
CA THR A 339 3.03 -19.89 -6.14
C THR A 339 2.96 -20.46 -4.73
N SER A 340 2.71 -21.77 -4.64
CA SER A 340 2.44 -22.48 -3.39
C SER A 340 3.69 -22.87 -2.60
#